data_AF-A0A8T4TKC5-F1
#
_entry.id   AF-A0A8T4TKC5-F1
#
_cell.length_a   1.000
_cell.length_b   1.000
_cell.length_c   1.000
_cell.angle_alpha   90.00
_cell.angle_beta   90.00
_cell.angle_gamma   90.00
#
_symmetry.space_group_name_H-M   'P 1'
#
loop_
_entity.id
_entity.type
_entity.pdbx_description
1 polymer ?
#
loop_
_entity_poly.entity_id
_entity_poly.type
_entity_poly.pdbx_seq_one_letter_code
_entity_poly.pdbx_strand_id
1 'polypeptide(L)'
;MITINGDIHEGGGSIVRIACALSTLTKKPVRITNIRENREKKGLMEQHYQGIKSLAKLCNAETKGVEIGSREIEFIPHDITKKQLKVEIRTAGSTCLVLQSLMMPCLFLKHNMQVKIKGGATFNEKAPNIFYFTDVLFPVLKKIGFNLDIGIIKHGFFPKGGANLIFRSKPFAKLNNLYLDTQGVLNKVTGISVATIDLKKAKVAERQALSAEKVLGSNLDCPISIGTQYISSLSTGSGILLKAHCPDYILAGDALGAKGKYSEKVGEEAATNLLKQILSKATVDEYLADQLIPYLAMTEESIIKTPRITEHLKTNIHIVKKFIDCNITIKGKLIEIKKA
;
A
#
# COMPACT_ATOMS: atom_id res chain seq x y z
N MET A 1 5.79 8.92 26.43
CA MET A 1 5.99 7.83 25.44
C MET A 1 4.67 7.08 25.28
N ILE A 2 4.25 6.79 24.05
CA ILE A 2 3.04 6.02 23.74
C ILE A 2 3.36 4.52 23.85
N THR A 3 2.48 3.74 24.46
CA THR A 3 2.61 2.27 24.52
C THR A 3 1.51 1.61 23.70
N ILE A 4 1.89 0.61 22.90
CA ILE A 4 0.99 -0.11 21.98
C ILE A 4 1.20 -1.60 22.19
N ASN A 5 0.10 -2.33 22.40
CA ASN A 5 0.12 -3.78 22.30
C ASN A 5 -0.06 -4.19 20.82
N GLY A 6 0.87 -4.97 20.30
CA GLY A 6 0.95 -5.41 18.91
C GLY A 6 0.09 -6.63 18.55
N ASP A 7 -0.64 -7.20 19.52
CA ASP A 7 -1.60 -8.29 19.31
C ASP A 7 -3.05 -7.80 19.08
N ILE A 8 -3.30 -6.49 19.16
CA ILE A 8 -4.65 -5.94 19.06
C ILE A 8 -5.30 -6.24 17.70
N HIS A 9 -6.57 -6.63 17.74
CA HIS A 9 -7.38 -6.95 16.56
C HIS A 9 -6.66 -7.96 15.65
N GLU A 10 -6.24 -7.55 14.45
CA GLU A 10 -5.54 -8.42 13.51
C GLU A 10 -4.12 -8.79 13.96
N GLY A 11 -3.49 -7.98 14.81
CA GLY A 11 -2.16 -8.27 15.36
C GLY A 11 -1.07 -8.42 14.30
N GLY A 12 -1.12 -7.63 13.22
CA GLY A 12 -0.20 -7.74 12.09
C GLY A 12 0.88 -6.70 12.04
N GLY A 13 1.60 -6.72 10.92
CA GLY A 13 2.73 -5.84 10.68
C GLY A 13 2.37 -4.37 10.45
N SER A 14 1.10 -4.05 10.15
CA SER A 14 0.67 -2.66 9.93
C SER A 14 0.83 -1.80 11.17
N ILE A 15 0.59 -2.37 12.36
CA ILE A 15 0.74 -1.70 13.66
C ILE A 15 2.10 -1.02 13.76
N VAL A 16 3.16 -1.79 13.54
CA VAL A 16 4.53 -1.28 13.70
C VAL A 16 4.85 -0.22 12.63
N ARG A 17 4.42 -0.45 11.39
CA ARG A 17 4.67 0.51 10.30
C ARG A 17 4.00 1.86 10.56
N ILE A 18 2.74 1.84 10.96
CA ILE A 18 1.93 3.05 11.15
C ILE A 18 2.33 3.75 12.44
N ALA A 19 2.53 3.02 13.54
CA ALA A 19 2.92 3.60 14.82
C ALA A 19 4.28 4.30 14.74
N CYS A 20 5.31 3.70 14.11
CA CYS A 20 6.60 4.35 13.95
C CYS A 20 6.54 5.55 12.98
N ALA A 21 5.72 5.47 11.93
CA ALA A 21 5.48 6.59 11.01
C ALA A 21 4.82 7.78 11.73
N LEU A 22 3.75 7.55 12.48
CA LEU A 22 3.06 8.57 13.27
C LEU A 22 3.93 9.10 14.41
N SER A 23 4.70 8.24 15.07
CA SER A 23 5.70 8.63 16.06
C SER A 23 6.68 9.63 15.45
N THR A 24 7.23 9.32 14.27
CA THR A 24 8.14 10.22 13.55
C THR A 24 7.50 11.56 13.20
N LEU A 25 6.25 11.54 12.73
CA LEU A 25 5.54 12.76 12.34
C LEU A 25 5.17 13.65 13.53
N THR A 26 4.73 13.04 14.63
CA THR A 26 4.24 13.75 15.83
C THR A 26 5.31 14.02 16.88
N LYS A 27 6.54 13.53 16.67
CA LYS A 27 7.64 13.56 17.65
C LYS A 27 7.32 12.89 18.99
N LYS A 28 6.37 11.97 19.01
CA LYS A 28 5.98 11.22 20.22
C LYS A 28 6.69 9.86 20.23
N PRO A 29 7.60 9.58 21.18
CA PRO A 29 8.23 8.26 21.28
C PRO A 29 7.21 7.14 21.46
N VAL A 30 7.50 5.94 20.94
CA VAL A 30 6.60 4.78 21.01
C VAL A 30 7.33 3.50 21.44
N ARG A 31 6.67 2.72 22.31
CA ARG A 31 7.02 1.35 22.64
C ARG A 31 5.92 0.41 22.16
N ILE A 32 6.30 -0.67 21.46
CA ILE A 32 5.37 -1.65 20.90
C ILE A 32 5.76 -3.04 21.38
N THR A 33 4.85 -3.75 22.06
CA THR A 33 5.04 -5.12 22.55
C THR A 33 4.24 -6.12 21.72
N ASN A 34 4.40 -7.43 21.94
CA ASN A 34 3.63 -8.52 21.30
C ASN A 34 3.54 -8.39 19.76
N ILE A 35 4.63 -7.97 19.13
CA ILE A 35 4.63 -7.72 17.68
C ILE A 35 4.34 -9.02 16.94
N ARG A 36 3.22 -9.02 16.20
CA ARG A 36 2.79 -10.15 15.36
C ARG A 36 2.56 -11.44 16.14
N GLU A 37 2.07 -11.33 17.38
CA GLU A 37 1.85 -12.47 18.28
C GLU A 37 0.85 -13.49 17.72
N ASN A 38 -0.18 -12.99 17.04
CA ASN A 38 -1.26 -13.79 16.45
C ASN A 38 -0.95 -14.30 15.04
N ARG A 39 0.29 -14.14 14.57
CA ARG A 39 0.72 -14.61 13.24
C ARG A 39 1.60 -15.86 13.39
N GLU A 40 1.51 -16.76 12.41
CA GLU A 40 2.32 -17.99 12.33
C GLU A 40 3.81 -17.71 12.55
N LYS A 41 4.37 -16.74 11.81
CA LYS A 41 5.70 -16.20 12.09
C LYS A 41 5.56 -14.97 12.97
N LYS A 42 6.02 -15.05 14.22
CA LYS A 42 5.95 -13.95 15.20
C LYS A 42 7.08 -12.93 15.00
N GLY A 43 6.93 -11.74 15.59
CA GLY A 43 7.94 -10.69 15.58
C GLY A 43 8.16 -10.00 14.23
N LEU A 44 9.17 -9.15 14.15
CA LEU A 44 9.52 -8.38 12.94
C LEU A 44 10.05 -9.28 11.81
N MET A 45 9.30 -9.41 10.72
CA MET A 45 9.84 -9.87 9.42
C MET A 45 10.73 -8.83 8.75
N GLU A 46 11.48 -9.25 7.72
CA GLU A 46 12.36 -8.42 6.90
C GLU A 46 11.74 -7.09 6.46
N GLN A 47 10.52 -7.06 5.92
CA GLN A 47 9.88 -5.82 5.48
C GLN A 47 9.59 -4.83 6.62
N HIS A 48 9.31 -5.34 7.83
CA HIS A 48 9.10 -4.47 8.99
C HIS A 48 10.44 -3.92 9.46
N TYR A 49 11.43 -4.80 9.62
CA TYR A 49 12.79 -4.43 10.00
C TYR A 49 13.35 -3.36 9.06
N GLN A 50 13.30 -3.57 7.74
CA GLN A 50 13.83 -2.60 6.78
C GLN A 50 13.04 -1.30 6.77
N GLY A 51 11.71 -1.34 6.92
CA GLY A 51 10.88 -0.14 7.05
C GLY A 51 11.26 0.71 8.26
N ILE A 52 11.30 0.10 9.45
CA ILE A 52 11.59 0.79 10.71
C ILE A 52 13.04 1.24 10.77
N LYS A 53 13.98 0.40 10.35
CA LYS A 53 15.41 0.77 10.28
C LYS A 53 15.64 1.93 9.33
N SER A 54 14.97 1.95 8.18
CA SER A 54 15.05 3.06 7.23
C SER A 54 14.42 4.33 7.78
N LEU A 55 13.32 4.20 8.52
CA LEU A 55 12.67 5.33 9.17
C LEU A 55 13.52 5.90 10.30
N ALA A 56 14.13 5.05 11.14
CA ALA A 56 15.09 5.46 12.16
C ALA A 56 16.26 6.22 11.54
N LYS A 57 16.80 5.73 10.40
CA LYS A 57 17.82 6.45 9.64
C LYS A 57 17.32 7.78 9.07
N LEU A 58 16.04 7.90 8.71
CA LEU A 58 15.46 9.12 8.15
C LEU A 58 15.38 10.24 9.19
N CYS A 59 14.90 9.92 10.39
CA CYS A 59 14.66 10.87 11.47
C CYS A 59 15.71 10.80 12.59
N ASN A 60 16.85 10.15 12.35
CA ASN A 60 17.93 9.94 13.32
C ASN A 60 17.46 9.34 14.66
N ALA A 61 16.45 8.47 14.65
CA ALA A 61 15.83 7.95 15.87
C ALA A 61 16.77 7.08 16.71
N GLU A 62 16.60 7.14 18.03
CA GLU A 62 17.10 6.11 18.94
C GLU A 62 16.14 4.92 18.92
N THR A 63 16.69 3.70 18.91
CA THR A 63 15.88 2.49 18.82
C THR A 63 16.41 1.39 19.73
N LYS A 64 15.50 0.59 20.30
CA LYS A 64 15.83 -0.67 20.99
C LYS A 64 15.01 -1.81 20.40
N GLY A 65 15.62 -2.98 20.26
CA GLY A 65 14.94 -4.20 19.80
C GLY A 65 14.56 -4.23 18.32
N VAL A 66 15.03 -3.28 17.48
CA VAL A 66 14.71 -3.26 16.03
C VAL A 66 15.57 -4.29 15.30
N GLU A 67 15.19 -5.55 15.43
CA GLU A 67 15.87 -6.72 14.87
C GLU A 67 14.84 -7.71 14.31
N ILE A 68 15.25 -8.53 13.34
CA ILE A 68 14.37 -9.56 12.77
C ILE A 68 13.98 -10.55 13.86
N GLY A 69 12.70 -10.89 13.95
CA GLY A 69 12.14 -11.78 14.97
C GLY A 69 11.82 -11.08 16.29
N SER A 70 12.22 -9.81 16.48
CA SER A 70 11.89 -9.09 17.71
C SER A 70 10.39 -8.94 17.90
N ARG A 71 9.93 -9.21 19.13
CA ARG A 71 8.53 -9.09 19.57
C ARG A 71 8.26 -7.79 20.30
N GLU A 72 9.29 -6.99 20.53
CA GLU A 72 9.19 -5.71 21.23
C GLU A 72 10.20 -4.68 20.68
N ILE A 73 9.75 -3.44 20.49
CA ILE A 73 10.63 -2.33 20.12
C ILE A 73 10.35 -1.06 20.92
N GLU A 74 11.39 -0.25 21.08
CA GLU A 74 11.27 1.17 21.41
C GLU A 74 11.78 2.00 20.24
N PHE A 75 11.08 3.09 19.92
CA PHE A 75 11.39 4.01 18.82
C PHE A 75 11.20 5.45 19.29
N ILE A 76 12.30 6.20 19.34
CA ILE A 76 12.35 7.58 19.83
C ILE A 76 12.81 8.48 18.66
N PRO A 77 11.88 9.15 17.95
CA PRO A 77 12.20 9.91 16.75
C PRO A 77 12.85 11.26 17.05
N HIS A 78 13.79 11.67 16.19
CA HIS A 78 14.40 12.99 16.18
C HIS A 78 14.07 13.74 14.87
N ASP A 79 14.78 14.82 14.55
CA ASP A 79 14.53 15.61 13.36
C ASP A 79 14.99 14.97 12.04
N ILE A 80 14.16 15.16 11.01
CA ILE A 80 14.48 14.74 9.65
C ILE A 80 15.27 15.87 9.00
N THR A 81 16.57 15.67 8.89
CA THR A 81 17.48 16.60 8.21
C THR A 81 17.85 16.14 6.79
N LYS A 82 17.48 14.90 6.44
CA LYS A 82 17.87 14.26 5.18
C LYS A 82 16.92 14.64 4.04
N LYS A 83 17.51 14.96 2.88
CA LYS A 83 16.79 15.14 1.61
C LYS A 83 16.78 13.88 0.73
N GLN A 84 17.63 12.91 1.06
CA GLN A 84 17.73 11.64 0.36
C GLN A 84 17.91 10.48 1.33
N LEU A 85 17.30 9.34 1.02
CA LEU A 85 17.46 8.09 1.76
C LEU A 85 17.70 6.94 0.78
N LYS A 86 18.59 6.02 1.16
CA LYS A 86 18.80 4.75 0.47
C LYS A 86 18.26 3.62 1.35
N VAL A 87 17.45 2.77 0.76
CA VAL A 87 16.82 1.61 1.40
C VAL A 87 17.23 0.36 0.63
N GLU A 88 17.73 -0.63 1.35
CA GLU A 88 18.20 -1.89 0.76
C GLU A 88 17.44 -3.05 1.38
N ILE A 89 16.69 -3.77 0.55
CA ILE A 89 15.90 -4.94 0.95
C ILE A 89 16.62 -6.17 0.40
N ARG A 90 17.17 -7.01 1.27
CA ARG A 90 18.05 -8.12 0.85
C ARG A 90 17.31 -9.30 0.20
N THR A 91 16.00 -9.37 0.39
CA THR A 91 15.14 -10.46 -0.07
C THR A 91 14.08 -9.96 -1.04
N ALA A 92 13.11 -10.81 -1.41
CA ALA A 92 11.89 -10.40 -2.11
C ALA A 92 10.80 -9.79 -1.20
N GLY A 93 11.17 -9.19 -0.06
CA GLY A 93 10.26 -8.42 0.79
C GLY A 93 9.55 -7.31 0.01
N SER A 94 8.30 -7.00 0.38
CA SER A 94 7.48 -6.03 -0.35
C SER A 94 8.06 -4.62 -0.26
N THR A 95 8.39 -4.04 -1.42
CA THR A 95 8.82 -2.65 -1.51
C THR A 95 7.73 -1.68 -1.09
N CYS A 96 6.47 -2.00 -1.40
CA CYS A 96 5.31 -1.19 -1.03
C CYS A 96 5.11 -1.15 0.49
N LEU A 97 5.24 -2.29 1.19
CA LEU A 97 5.12 -2.31 2.65
C LEU A 97 6.26 -1.54 3.33
N VAL A 98 7.49 -1.63 2.83
CA VAL A 98 8.60 -0.81 3.32
C VAL A 98 8.32 0.68 3.08
N LEU A 99 7.79 1.01 1.90
CA LEU A 99 7.42 2.39 1.57
C LEU A 99 6.28 2.92 2.46
N GLN A 100 5.30 2.10 2.87
CA GLN A 100 4.24 2.52 3.80
C GLN A 100 4.79 3.07 5.12
N SER A 101 5.91 2.53 5.62
CA SER A 101 6.56 3.04 6.84
C SER A 101 7.18 4.43 6.65
N LEU A 102 7.60 4.76 5.43
CA LEU A 102 8.37 5.97 5.13
C LEU A 102 7.51 7.08 4.54
N MET A 103 6.46 6.72 3.80
CA MET A 103 5.72 7.61 2.92
C MET A 103 5.10 8.76 3.70
N MET A 104 4.42 8.49 4.80
CA MET A 104 3.77 9.53 5.59
C MET A 104 4.77 10.56 6.13
N PRO A 105 5.84 10.22 6.88
CA PRO A 105 6.83 11.21 7.29
C PRO A 105 7.43 11.98 6.12
N CYS A 106 7.71 11.33 4.98
CA CYS A 106 8.26 11.99 3.80
C CYS A 106 7.30 12.99 3.15
N LEU A 107 5.99 12.75 3.23
CA LEU A 107 4.95 13.59 2.63
C LEU A 107 4.73 14.91 3.39
N PHE A 108 5.08 14.97 4.68
CA PHE A 108 4.92 16.16 5.53
C PHE A 108 6.19 17.01 5.67
N LEU A 109 7.23 16.72 4.87
CA LEU A 109 8.46 17.51 4.87
C LEU A 109 8.25 18.86 4.14
N LYS A 110 8.87 19.91 4.68
CA LYS A 110 8.91 21.25 4.07
C LYS A 110 9.94 21.38 2.94
N HIS A 111 10.57 20.29 2.53
CA HIS A 111 11.50 20.24 1.41
C HIS A 111 11.28 18.97 0.57
N ASN A 112 11.84 18.95 -0.64
CA ASN A 112 11.81 17.77 -1.49
C ASN A 112 12.54 16.60 -0.83
N MET A 113 11.99 15.40 -0.98
CA MET A 113 12.55 14.17 -0.45
C MET A 113 12.62 13.10 -1.52
N GLN A 114 13.71 12.34 -1.53
CA GLN A 114 13.89 11.21 -2.44
C GLN A 114 14.31 9.96 -1.67
N VAL A 115 13.59 8.85 -1.87
CA VAL A 115 13.92 7.54 -1.31
C VAL A 115 14.25 6.58 -2.46
N LYS A 116 15.50 6.13 -2.50
CA LYS A 116 15.97 5.10 -3.45
C LYS A 116 15.85 3.73 -2.79
N ILE A 117 15.01 2.85 -3.33
CA ILE A 117 14.77 1.50 -2.82
C ILE A 117 15.44 0.52 -3.77
N LYS A 118 16.36 -0.31 -3.26
CA LYS A 118 17.04 -1.37 -4.00
C LYS A 118 16.75 -2.73 -3.36
N GLY A 119 16.48 -3.74 -4.20
CA GLY A 119 16.04 -5.05 -3.76
C GLY A 119 14.55 -5.09 -3.45
N GLY A 120 14.05 -6.19 -2.89
CA GLY A 120 12.62 -6.38 -2.69
C GLY A 120 11.87 -6.77 -3.97
N ALA A 121 10.58 -7.08 -3.81
CA ALA A 121 9.67 -7.36 -4.92
C ALA A 121 8.61 -6.26 -5.04
N THR A 122 8.19 -6.00 -6.29
CA THR A 122 7.11 -5.07 -6.63
C THR A 122 5.76 -5.77 -6.75
N PHE A 123 5.77 -7.10 -6.68
CA PHE A 123 4.64 -7.99 -6.72
C PHE A 123 4.82 -9.02 -5.60
N ASN A 124 3.82 -9.14 -4.72
CA ASN A 124 3.89 -9.98 -3.54
C ASN A 124 2.52 -10.57 -3.25
N GLU A 125 2.49 -11.78 -2.73
CA GLU A 125 1.29 -12.30 -2.10
C GLU A 125 1.00 -11.53 -0.81
N LYS A 126 -0.27 -11.21 -0.55
CA LYS A 126 -0.72 -10.53 0.69
C LYS A 126 -0.06 -9.16 0.94
N ALA A 127 0.35 -8.48 -0.12
CA ALA A 127 0.79 -7.09 -0.07
C ALA A 127 0.41 -6.39 -1.39
N PRO A 128 0.12 -5.07 -1.35
CA PRO A 128 -0.22 -4.32 -2.54
C PRO A 128 0.96 -4.31 -3.52
N ASN A 129 0.68 -4.62 -4.79
CA ASN A 129 1.67 -4.48 -5.85
C ASN A 129 1.96 -2.99 -6.13
N ILE A 130 3.06 -2.72 -6.83
CA ILE A 130 3.51 -1.33 -7.08
C ILE A 130 2.52 -0.52 -7.93
N PHE A 131 1.79 -1.17 -8.83
CA PHE A 131 0.82 -0.47 -9.67
C PHE A 131 -0.41 -0.05 -8.87
N TYR A 132 -0.81 -0.84 -7.87
CA TYR A 132 -1.84 -0.42 -6.93
C TYR A 132 -1.46 0.91 -6.24
N PHE A 133 -0.18 1.10 -5.90
CA PHE A 133 0.27 2.37 -5.34
C PHE A 133 0.16 3.51 -6.35
N THR A 134 0.69 3.33 -7.57
CA THR A 134 0.71 4.40 -8.58
C THR A 134 -0.66 4.77 -9.12
N ASP A 135 -1.57 3.79 -9.21
CA ASP A 135 -2.85 3.93 -9.89
C ASP A 135 -4.05 4.04 -8.95
N VAL A 136 -3.94 3.64 -7.68
CA VAL A 136 -5.06 3.65 -6.72
C VAL A 136 -4.76 4.57 -5.54
N LEU A 137 -3.71 4.28 -4.77
CA LEU A 137 -3.41 5.03 -3.56
C LEU A 137 -2.91 6.45 -3.85
N PHE A 138 -1.92 6.60 -4.74
CA PHE A 138 -1.28 7.89 -5.00
C PHE A 138 -2.24 8.92 -5.60
N PRO A 139 -3.13 8.57 -6.55
CA PRO A 139 -4.16 9.50 -7.03
C PRO A 139 -5.05 10.05 -5.92
N VAL A 140 -5.46 9.20 -4.95
CA VAL A 140 -6.26 9.67 -3.80
C VAL A 140 -5.43 10.55 -2.87
N LEU A 141 -4.18 10.19 -2.59
CA LEU A 141 -3.28 11.05 -1.80
C LEU A 141 -3.02 12.41 -2.48
N LYS A 142 -2.95 12.45 -3.82
CA LYS A 142 -2.85 13.70 -4.58
C LYS A 142 -4.09 14.57 -4.45
N LYS A 143 -5.29 13.98 -4.39
CA LYS A 143 -6.54 14.72 -4.13
C LYS A 143 -6.55 15.36 -2.74
N ILE A 144 -6.01 14.66 -1.74
CA ILE A 144 -5.79 15.20 -0.39
C ILE A 144 -4.76 16.35 -0.39
N GLY A 145 -3.96 16.50 -1.45
CA GLY A 145 -3.02 17.60 -1.64
C GLY A 145 -1.55 17.20 -1.66
N PHE A 146 -1.23 15.92 -1.44
CA PHE A 146 0.16 15.46 -1.42
C PHE A 146 0.78 15.43 -2.82
N ASN A 147 2.05 15.84 -2.92
CA ASN A 147 2.82 15.76 -4.16
C ASN A 147 3.83 14.61 -4.07
N LEU A 148 3.55 13.53 -4.79
CA LEU A 148 4.34 12.30 -4.77
C LEU A 148 4.34 11.56 -6.12
N ASP A 149 5.44 10.87 -6.37
CA ASP A 149 5.61 9.94 -7.47
C ASP A 149 6.55 8.80 -7.10
N ILE A 150 6.50 7.73 -7.88
CA ILE A 150 7.48 6.65 -7.80
C ILE A 150 7.91 6.22 -9.19
N GLY A 151 9.22 6.33 -9.46
CA GLY A 151 9.84 5.79 -10.67
C GLY A 151 10.19 4.33 -10.48
N ILE A 152 9.70 3.46 -11.37
CA ILE A 152 10.01 2.03 -11.40
C ILE A 152 11.14 1.81 -12.41
N ILE A 153 12.38 1.70 -11.96
CA ILE A 153 13.54 1.45 -12.84
C ILE A 153 13.63 -0.03 -13.18
N LYS A 154 13.38 -0.89 -12.18
CA LYS A 154 13.39 -2.34 -12.33
C LYS A 154 12.38 -2.97 -11.39
N HIS A 155 11.63 -3.94 -11.87
CA HIS A 155 10.75 -4.77 -11.05
C HIS A 155 11.53 -5.93 -10.41
N GLY A 156 11.06 -6.35 -9.24
CA GLY A 156 11.55 -7.55 -8.55
C GLY A 156 10.42 -8.54 -8.32
N PHE A 157 10.74 -9.83 -8.39
CA PHE A 157 9.84 -10.94 -8.09
C PHE A 157 10.48 -11.90 -7.09
N PHE A 158 9.65 -12.61 -6.33
CA PHE A 158 10.12 -13.71 -5.49
C PHE A 158 10.81 -14.80 -6.34
N PRO A 159 11.89 -15.46 -5.87
CA PRO A 159 12.52 -15.30 -4.55
C PRO A 159 13.61 -14.23 -4.46
N LYS A 160 14.23 -13.82 -5.57
CA LYS A 160 15.43 -12.95 -5.50
C LYS A 160 15.11 -11.48 -5.26
N GLY A 161 13.87 -11.04 -5.55
CA GLY A 161 13.51 -9.64 -5.54
C GLY A 161 14.26 -8.88 -6.63
N GLY A 162 15.03 -7.86 -6.24
CA GLY A 162 15.86 -7.09 -7.16
C GLY A 162 15.18 -5.86 -7.78
N ALA A 163 14.12 -5.36 -7.16
CA ALA A 163 13.50 -4.10 -7.58
C ALA A 163 14.47 -2.92 -7.44
N ASN A 164 14.26 -1.88 -8.24
CA ASN A 164 14.96 -0.60 -8.14
C ASN A 164 13.93 0.51 -8.36
N LEU A 165 13.59 1.22 -7.29
CA LEU A 165 12.55 2.22 -7.26
C LEU A 165 13.09 3.56 -6.76
N ILE A 166 12.50 4.65 -7.23
CA ILE A 166 12.75 5.99 -6.71
C ILE A 166 11.43 6.61 -6.33
N PHE A 167 11.12 6.64 -5.04
CA PHE A 167 10.03 7.43 -4.49
C PHE A 167 10.46 8.89 -4.33
N ARG A 168 9.56 9.82 -4.63
CA ARG A 168 9.79 11.25 -4.44
C ARG A 168 8.55 11.86 -3.79
N SER A 169 8.79 12.81 -2.90
CA SER A 169 7.77 13.73 -2.42
C SER A 169 8.25 15.17 -2.49
N LYS A 170 7.30 16.09 -2.65
CA LYS A 170 7.52 17.53 -2.59
C LYS A 170 6.61 18.14 -1.53
N PRO A 171 6.95 19.31 -0.98
CA PRO A 171 6.05 20.04 -0.09
C PRO A 171 4.69 20.27 -0.74
N PHE A 172 3.64 20.21 0.06
CA PHE A 172 2.29 20.58 -0.31
C PHE A 172 1.92 21.92 0.32
N ALA A 173 0.97 22.65 -0.27
CA ALA A 173 0.53 23.94 0.24
C ALA A 173 -0.49 23.81 1.38
N LYS A 174 -1.51 22.97 1.18
CA LYS A 174 -2.54 22.65 2.17
C LYS A 174 -3.09 21.24 1.94
N LEU A 175 -3.68 20.66 2.98
CA LEU A 175 -4.47 19.45 2.85
C LEU A 175 -5.91 19.81 2.47
N ASN A 176 -6.50 19.02 1.58
CA ASN A 176 -7.90 19.10 1.20
C ASN A 176 -8.68 17.97 1.87
N ASN A 177 -9.95 18.25 2.16
CA ASN A 177 -10.93 17.24 2.55
C ASN A 177 -11.15 16.24 1.41
N LEU A 178 -11.50 15.00 1.77
CA LEU A 178 -11.81 13.95 0.81
C LEU A 178 -13.21 13.42 1.03
N TYR A 179 -14.08 13.54 0.02
CA TYR A 179 -15.43 13.00 0.05
C TYR A 179 -15.57 11.94 -1.04
N LEU A 180 -15.59 10.68 -0.61
CA LEU A 180 -15.75 9.50 -1.45
C LEU A 180 -16.82 8.62 -0.80
N ASP A 181 -18.08 9.02 -0.83
CA ASP A 181 -19.21 8.32 -0.22
C ASP A 181 -20.11 7.62 -1.24
N THR A 182 -20.07 8.06 -2.50
CA THR A 182 -20.91 7.56 -3.59
C THR A 182 -20.07 7.11 -4.79
N GLN A 183 -20.36 5.92 -5.33
CA GLN A 183 -19.51 5.31 -6.36
C GLN A 183 -19.54 6.04 -7.72
N GLY A 184 -20.69 6.60 -8.07
CA GLY A 184 -20.90 7.17 -9.39
C GLY A 184 -20.96 6.11 -10.49
N VAL A 185 -20.78 6.56 -11.74
CA VAL A 185 -20.88 5.73 -12.94
C VAL A 185 -19.49 5.21 -13.33
N LEU A 186 -19.45 3.93 -13.73
CA LEU A 186 -18.25 3.31 -14.29
C LEU A 186 -18.06 3.79 -15.73
N ASN A 187 -16.92 4.43 -16.03
CA ASN A 187 -16.67 4.96 -17.37
C ASN A 187 -16.01 3.94 -18.30
N LYS A 188 -14.97 3.26 -17.81
CA LYS A 188 -14.19 2.25 -18.56
C LYS A 188 -13.38 1.39 -17.61
N VAL A 189 -12.92 0.25 -18.11
CA VAL A 189 -11.89 -0.55 -17.46
C VAL A 189 -10.60 -0.51 -18.27
N THR A 190 -9.49 -0.29 -17.59
CA THR A 190 -8.15 -0.44 -18.18
C THR A 190 -7.33 -1.41 -17.35
N GLY A 191 -6.28 -2.01 -17.90
CA GLY A 191 -5.39 -2.82 -17.10
C GLY A 191 -4.01 -2.96 -17.69
N ILE A 192 -3.11 -3.55 -16.91
CA ILE A 192 -1.80 -3.98 -17.38
C ILE A 192 -1.50 -5.38 -16.86
N SER A 193 -1.21 -6.30 -17.77
CA SER A 193 -0.62 -7.60 -17.46
C SER A 193 0.88 -7.55 -17.70
N VAL A 194 1.64 -7.87 -16.67
CA VAL A 194 3.10 -7.85 -16.69
C VAL A 194 3.63 -9.25 -16.50
N ALA A 195 4.58 -9.66 -17.35
CA ALA A 195 5.29 -10.92 -17.21
C ALA A 195 6.79 -10.73 -17.49
N THR A 196 7.62 -11.63 -16.97
CA THR A 196 9.05 -11.60 -17.28
C THR A 196 9.34 -12.08 -18.71
N ILE A 197 10.42 -11.60 -19.31
CA ILE A 197 10.73 -11.84 -20.73
C ILE A 197 10.84 -13.33 -21.10
N ASP A 198 11.28 -14.17 -20.17
CA ASP A 198 11.37 -15.63 -20.32
C ASP A 198 10.00 -16.30 -20.50
N LEU A 199 8.92 -15.63 -20.10
CA LEU A 199 7.53 -16.09 -20.26
C LEU A 199 6.89 -15.64 -21.58
N LYS A 200 7.59 -14.84 -22.40
CA LYS A 200 7.05 -14.26 -23.64
C LYS A 200 6.65 -15.30 -24.67
N LYS A 201 7.45 -16.36 -24.83
CA LYS A 201 7.13 -17.45 -25.79
C LYS A 201 5.80 -18.13 -25.44
N ALA A 202 5.48 -18.24 -24.15
CA ALA A 202 4.25 -18.82 -23.65
C ALA A 202 3.06 -17.83 -23.64
N LYS A 203 3.26 -16.60 -24.12
CA LYS A 203 2.25 -15.52 -24.19
C LYS A 203 1.53 -15.29 -22.86
N VAL A 204 2.26 -15.36 -21.75
CA VAL A 204 1.67 -15.32 -20.39
C VAL A 204 0.91 -14.01 -20.16
N ALA A 205 1.47 -12.87 -20.55
CA ALA A 205 0.81 -11.58 -20.33
C ALA A 205 -0.47 -11.43 -21.17
N GLU A 206 -0.43 -11.87 -22.43
CA GLU A 206 -1.58 -11.85 -23.33
C GLU A 206 -2.68 -12.80 -22.85
N ARG A 207 -2.35 -14.01 -22.40
CA ARG A 207 -3.33 -14.98 -21.90
C ARG A 207 -4.03 -14.50 -20.63
N GLN A 208 -3.28 -13.83 -19.74
CA GLN A 208 -3.84 -13.16 -18.57
C GLN A 208 -4.81 -12.04 -18.98
N ALA A 209 -4.38 -11.16 -19.88
CA ALA A 209 -5.19 -10.04 -20.35
C ALA A 209 -6.48 -10.53 -21.02
N LEU A 210 -6.38 -11.41 -22.03
CA LEU A 210 -7.53 -11.94 -22.78
C LEU A 210 -8.56 -12.62 -21.87
N SER A 211 -8.09 -13.38 -20.89
CA SER A 211 -8.98 -14.06 -19.94
C SER A 211 -9.70 -13.07 -19.02
N ALA A 212 -9.00 -12.02 -18.55
CA ALA A 212 -9.62 -10.94 -17.80
C ALA A 212 -10.64 -10.15 -18.65
N GLU A 213 -10.31 -9.82 -19.91
CA GLU A 213 -11.21 -9.14 -20.85
C GLU A 213 -12.49 -9.94 -21.07
N LYS A 214 -12.38 -11.27 -21.27
CA LYS A 214 -13.54 -12.15 -21.43
C LYS A 214 -14.47 -12.10 -20.23
N VAL A 215 -13.93 -12.24 -19.01
CA VAL A 215 -14.73 -12.21 -17.78
C VAL A 215 -15.39 -10.85 -17.59
N LEU A 216 -14.65 -9.75 -17.77
CA LEU A 216 -15.19 -8.41 -17.62
C LEU A 216 -16.25 -8.08 -18.67
N GLY A 217 -16.01 -8.43 -19.94
CA GLY A 217 -16.93 -8.14 -21.05
C GLY A 217 -18.26 -8.89 -20.95
N SER A 218 -18.31 -10.03 -20.23
CA SER A 218 -19.56 -10.72 -19.93
C SER A 218 -20.33 -10.11 -18.74
N ASN A 219 -19.74 -9.19 -17.97
CA ASN A 219 -20.31 -8.68 -16.72
C ASN A 219 -20.46 -7.15 -16.68
N LEU A 220 -19.81 -6.42 -17.57
CA LEU A 220 -19.78 -4.96 -17.58
C LEU A 220 -20.15 -4.43 -18.96
N ASP A 221 -20.95 -3.37 -18.96
CA ASP A 221 -21.30 -2.61 -20.14
C ASP A 221 -20.46 -1.33 -20.20
N CYS A 222 -19.16 -1.48 -20.48
CA CYS A 222 -18.24 -0.35 -20.67
C CYS A 222 -17.01 -0.77 -21.49
N PRO A 223 -16.27 0.19 -22.08
CA PRO A 223 -15.02 -0.11 -22.79
C PRO A 223 -13.98 -0.78 -21.87
N ILE A 224 -13.36 -1.86 -22.35
CA ILE A 224 -12.29 -2.58 -21.65
C ILE A 224 -11.03 -2.56 -22.52
N SER A 225 -9.88 -2.20 -21.92
CA SER A 225 -8.59 -2.22 -22.61
C SER A 225 -7.46 -2.64 -21.68
N ILE A 226 -6.91 -3.83 -21.88
CA ILE A 226 -5.84 -4.38 -21.04
C ILE A 226 -4.54 -4.47 -21.85
N GLY A 227 -3.55 -3.66 -21.47
CA GLY A 227 -2.22 -3.69 -22.05
C GLY A 227 -1.39 -4.87 -21.54
N THR A 228 -0.35 -5.22 -22.28
CA THR A 228 0.61 -6.26 -21.89
C THR A 228 2.03 -5.69 -21.88
N GLN A 229 2.86 -6.19 -20.97
CA GLN A 229 4.25 -5.76 -20.85
C GLN A 229 5.15 -6.93 -20.48
N TYR A 230 6.25 -7.08 -21.21
CA TYR A 230 7.33 -8.00 -20.87
C TYR A 230 8.52 -7.25 -20.31
N ILE A 231 9.02 -7.69 -19.16
CA ILE A 231 10.07 -7.00 -18.40
C ILE A 231 11.23 -7.91 -18.04
N SER A 232 12.41 -7.33 -17.86
CA SER A 232 13.58 -8.03 -17.33
C SER A 232 13.58 -8.01 -15.81
N SER A 233 13.78 -9.16 -15.16
CA SER A 233 13.92 -9.28 -13.70
C SER A 233 14.88 -10.40 -13.32
N LEU A 234 15.26 -10.48 -12.04
CA LEU A 234 16.16 -11.52 -11.53
C LEU A 234 15.46 -12.86 -11.31
N SER A 235 14.13 -12.86 -11.22
CA SER A 235 13.31 -14.05 -11.03
C SER A 235 12.12 -13.98 -11.96
N THR A 236 11.73 -15.15 -12.48
CA THR A 236 10.52 -15.32 -13.29
C THR A 236 9.29 -14.91 -12.49
N GLY A 237 8.37 -14.19 -13.12
CA GLY A 237 7.13 -13.77 -12.47
C GLY A 237 6.15 -13.13 -13.43
N SER A 238 4.88 -13.11 -13.04
CA SER A 238 3.84 -12.40 -13.76
C SER A 238 2.74 -11.94 -12.81
N GLY A 239 1.97 -10.95 -13.22
CA GLY A 239 0.84 -10.43 -12.48
C GLY A 239 0.05 -9.45 -13.32
N ILE A 240 -1.20 -9.21 -12.94
CA ILE A 240 -2.11 -8.33 -13.67
C ILE A 240 -2.80 -7.40 -12.67
N LEU A 241 -2.91 -6.11 -13.03
CA LEU A 241 -3.72 -5.12 -12.32
C LEU A 241 -4.76 -4.57 -13.29
N LEU A 242 -6.02 -4.59 -12.85
CA LEU A 242 -7.16 -4.02 -13.55
C LEU A 242 -7.69 -2.81 -12.78
N LYS A 243 -8.19 -1.82 -13.52
CA LYS A 243 -8.58 -0.50 -13.04
C LYS A 243 -9.94 -0.14 -13.59
N ALA A 244 -10.93 -0.03 -12.73
CA ALA A 244 -12.22 0.57 -13.04
C ALA A 244 -12.14 2.08 -12.79
N HIS A 245 -12.40 2.85 -13.85
CA HIS A 245 -12.37 4.32 -13.82
C HIS A 245 -13.74 4.83 -13.37
N CYS A 246 -13.83 5.22 -12.10
CA CYS A 246 -14.94 5.98 -11.55
C CYS A 246 -14.65 7.49 -11.69
N PRO A 247 -15.62 8.40 -11.43
CA PRO A 247 -15.44 9.84 -11.68
C PRO A 247 -14.23 10.43 -10.97
N ASP A 248 -13.98 10.00 -9.74
CA ASP A 248 -13.04 10.65 -8.84
C ASP A 248 -11.94 9.74 -8.28
N TYR A 249 -11.92 8.47 -8.64
CA TYR A 249 -11.01 7.49 -8.07
C TYR A 249 -10.99 6.22 -8.93
N ILE A 250 -10.07 5.31 -8.60
CA ILE A 250 -9.94 4.02 -9.26
C ILE A 250 -10.28 2.91 -8.27
N LEU A 251 -11.12 1.97 -8.70
CA LEU A 251 -11.21 0.65 -8.04
C LEU A 251 -10.28 -0.31 -8.77
N ALA A 252 -9.64 -1.20 -8.02
CA ALA A 252 -8.70 -2.14 -8.60
C ALA A 252 -9.02 -3.60 -8.25
N GLY A 253 -8.62 -4.48 -9.15
CA GLY A 253 -8.53 -5.91 -8.91
C GLY A 253 -7.22 -6.43 -9.49
N ASP A 254 -6.49 -7.21 -8.70
CA ASP A 254 -5.22 -7.79 -9.13
C ASP A 254 -5.15 -9.29 -8.82
N ALA A 255 -4.20 -9.93 -9.49
CA ALA A 255 -3.80 -11.29 -9.21
C ALA A 255 -2.33 -11.52 -9.58
N LEU A 256 -1.69 -12.41 -8.81
CA LEU A 256 -0.31 -12.81 -9.00
C LEU A 256 -0.22 -14.17 -9.69
N GLY A 257 0.72 -14.29 -10.63
CA GLY A 257 1.13 -15.56 -11.20
C GLY A 257 1.92 -16.40 -10.19
N ALA A 258 1.76 -17.71 -10.24
CA ALA A 258 2.47 -18.64 -9.38
C ALA A 258 2.87 -19.89 -10.16
N LYS A 259 3.89 -20.60 -9.69
CA LYS A 259 4.31 -21.86 -10.30
C LYS A 259 3.13 -22.85 -10.26
N GLY A 260 2.80 -23.43 -11.42
CA GLY A 260 1.67 -24.37 -11.57
C GLY A 260 0.30 -23.71 -11.74
N LYS A 261 0.18 -22.38 -11.64
CA LYS A 261 -1.08 -21.67 -11.85
C LYS A 261 -1.20 -21.20 -13.31
N TYR A 262 -2.29 -21.56 -13.97
CA TYR A 262 -2.56 -21.16 -15.35
C TYR A 262 -2.70 -19.64 -15.50
N SER A 263 -2.25 -19.11 -16.63
CA SER A 263 -2.30 -17.67 -16.95
C SER A 263 -3.74 -17.17 -17.03
N GLU A 264 -4.64 -17.96 -17.60
CA GLU A 264 -6.07 -17.70 -17.68
C GLU A 264 -6.64 -17.52 -16.27
N LYS A 265 -6.30 -18.44 -15.35
CA LYS A 265 -6.79 -18.37 -13.98
C LYS A 265 -6.35 -17.08 -13.27
N VAL A 266 -5.15 -16.59 -13.55
CA VAL A 266 -4.67 -15.29 -13.02
C VAL A 266 -5.50 -14.14 -13.59
N GLY A 267 -5.82 -14.15 -14.89
CA GLY A 267 -6.71 -13.16 -15.52
C GLY A 267 -8.12 -13.17 -14.93
N GLU A 268 -8.73 -14.36 -14.82
CA GLU A 268 -10.05 -14.57 -14.23
C GLU A 268 -10.14 -14.08 -12.78
N GLU A 269 -9.14 -14.39 -11.96
CA GLU A 269 -9.09 -13.95 -10.57
C GLU A 269 -9.02 -12.44 -10.45
N ALA A 270 -8.18 -11.77 -11.25
CA ALA A 270 -8.08 -10.32 -11.22
C ALA A 270 -9.39 -9.65 -11.66
N ALA A 271 -10.03 -10.18 -12.72
CA ALA A 271 -11.33 -9.71 -13.18
C ALA A 271 -12.41 -9.91 -12.12
N THR A 272 -12.45 -11.08 -11.49
CA THR A 272 -13.38 -11.40 -10.39
C THR A 272 -13.16 -10.48 -9.19
N ASN A 273 -11.91 -10.19 -8.84
CA ASN A 273 -11.57 -9.27 -7.76
C ASN A 273 -12.04 -7.85 -8.09
N LEU A 274 -11.86 -7.38 -9.33
CA LEU A 274 -12.34 -6.06 -9.75
C LEU A 274 -13.88 -5.99 -9.72
N LEU A 275 -14.57 -7.01 -10.25
CA LEU A 275 -16.03 -7.09 -10.23
C LEU A 275 -16.58 -7.01 -8.81
N LYS A 276 -15.96 -7.71 -7.84
CA LYS A 276 -16.33 -7.60 -6.42
C LYS A 276 -16.26 -6.16 -5.91
N GLN A 277 -15.23 -5.40 -6.29
CA GLN A 277 -15.11 -4.00 -5.88
C GLN A 277 -16.21 -3.14 -6.51
N ILE A 278 -16.44 -3.27 -7.82
CA ILE A 278 -17.50 -2.52 -8.53
C ILE A 278 -18.87 -2.81 -7.90
N LEU A 279 -19.22 -4.10 -7.76
CA LEU A 279 -20.52 -4.54 -7.26
C LEU A 279 -20.78 -4.16 -5.80
N SER A 280 -19.73 -3.93 -5.02
CA SER A 280 -19.87 -3.51 -3.62
C SER A 280 -20.51 -2.13 -3.42
N LYS A 281 -20.55 -1.31 -4.49
CA LYS A 281 -20.99 0.10 -4.45
C LYS A 281 -20.21 0.97 -3.46
N ALA A 282 -19.00 0.55 -3.11
CA ALA A 282 -18.02 1.29 -2.33
C ALA A 282 -17.16 2.19 -3.23
N THR A 283 -16.48 3.16 -2.61
CA THR A 283 -15.60 4.12 -3.30
C THR A 283 -14.12 3.86 -3.04
N VAL A 284 -13.83 3.13 -1.97
CA VAL A 284 -12.51 2.60 -1.70
C VAL A 284 -12.67 1.11 -1.44
N ASP A 285 -11.73 0.31 -1.91
CA ASP A 285 -11.70 -1.09 -1.53
C ASP A 285 -11.26 -1.25 -0.06
N GLU A 286 -11.35 -2.48 0.44
CA GLU A 286 -11.03 -2.79 1.84
C GLU A 286 -9.57 -2.53 2.23
N TYR A 287 -8.64 -2.57 1.27
CA TYR A 287 -7.22 -2.33 1.47
C TYR A 287 -6.90 -0.84 1.44
N LEU A 288 -7.51 -0.10 0.50
CA LEU A 288 -7.35 1.35 0.41
C LEU A 288 -7.94 2.03 1.66
N ALA A 289 -9.08 1.53 2.15
CA ALA A 289 -9.71 2.04 3.36
C ALA A 289 -8.73 2.06 4.55
N ASP A 290 -8.06 0.94 4.83
CA ASP A 290 -7.10 0.87 5.94
C ASP A 290 -5.85 1.73 5.69
N GLN A 291 -5.40 1.84 4.44
CA GLN A 291 -4.21 2.63 4.05
C GLN A 291 -4.45 4.14 4.15
N LEU A 292 -5.69 4.59 3.93
CA LEU A 292 -6.03 6.02 3.95
C LEU A 292 -6.21 6.59 5.35
N ILE A 293 -6.67 5.79 6.34
CA ILE A 293 -6.99 6.30 7.69
C ILE A 293 -5.90 7.21 8.28
N PRO A 294 -4.60 6.84 8.23
CA PRO A 294 -3.59 7.67 8.84
C PRO A 294 -3.37 9.02 8.15
N TYR A 295 -3.76 9.15 6.88
CA TYR A 295 -3.71 10.41 6.12
C TYR A 295 -4.97 11.23 6.33
N LEU A 296 -6.16 10.60 6.30
CA LEU A 296 -7.44 11.28 6.49
C LEU A 296 -7.56 11.89 7.89
N ALA A 297 -6.96 11.27 8.90
CA ALA A 297 -6.88 11.82 10.25
C ALA A 297 -6.16 13.17 10.36
N MET A 298 -5.40 13.57 9.33
CA MET A 298 -4.72 14.86 9.25
C MET A 298 -5.52 15.92 8.48
N THR A 299 -6.65 15.53 7.88
CA THR A 299 -7.56 16.45 7.18
C THR A 299 -8.56 17.07 8.17
N GLU A 300 -9.22 18.16 7.78
CA GLU A 300 -10.25 18.77 8.62
C GLU A 300 -11.52 17.90 8.66
N GLU A 301 -11.96 17.42 7.50
CA GLU A 301 -13.06 16.48 7.37
C GLU A 301 -12.84 15.55 6.17
N SER A 302 -13.19 14.28 6.30
CA SER A 302 -13.19 13.33 5.19
C SER A 302 -14.23 12.23 5.38
N ILE A 303 -14.77 11.72 4.27
CA ILE A 303 -15.73 10.62 4.24
C ILE A 303 -15.28 9.62 3.19
N ILE A 304 -15.22 8.34 3.56
CA ILE A 304 -14.96 7.23 2.63
C ILE A 304 -15.98 6.11 2.82
N LYS A 305 -16.27 5.35 1.76
CA LYS A 305 -17.15 4.17 1.80
C LYS A 305 -16.39 2.92 1.38
N THR A 306 -16.36 1.92 2.25
CA THR A 306 -15.66 0.64 2.02
C THR A 306 -16.64 -0.53 1.86
N PRO A 307 -16.32 -1.62 1.14
CA PRO A 307 -17.18 -2.79 1.06
C PRO A 307 -17.47 -3.44 2.42
N ARG A 308 -16.51 -3.38 3.36
CA ARG A 308 -16.63 -3.90 4.73
C ARG A 308 -15.60 -3.27 5.67
N ILE A 309 -15.87 -3.32 6.96
CA ILE A 309 -14.92 -2.91 8.01
C ILE A 309 -14.01 -4.10 8.34
N THR A 310 -12.73 -4.02 7.97
CA THR A 310 -11.75 -5.08 8.23
C THR A 310 -11.11 -4.93 9.62
N GLU A 311 -10.51 -6.00 10.14
CA GLU A 311 -9.71 -5.89 11.37
C GLU A 311 -8.48 -5.01 11.16
N HIS A 312 -7.85 -5.02 9.98
CA HIS A 312 -6.79 -4.06 9.64
C HIS A 312 -7.25 -2.61 9.74
N LEU A 313 -8.44 -2.29 9.25
CA LEU A 313 -9.01 -0.95 9.35
C LEU A 313 -9.22 -0.54 10.82
N LYS A 314 -9.80 -1.43 11.63
CA LYS A 314 -10.00 -1.17 13.07
C LYS A 314 -8.66 -0.97 13.79
N THR A 315 -7.66 -1.81 13.51
CA THR A 315 -6.30 -1.65 14.01
C THR A 315 -5.76 -0.27 13.65
N ASN A 316 -5.82 0.13 12.39
CA ASN A 316 -5.25 1.40 11.96
C ASN A 316 -5.96 2.60 12.60
N ILE A 317 -7.29 2.55 12.76
CA ILE A 317 -8.06 3.56 13.52
C ILE A 317 -7.60 3.62 14.97
N HIS A 318 -7.45 2.47 15.64
CA HIS A 318 -6.97 2.41 17.02
C HIS A 318 -5.59 3.05 17.17
N ILE A 319 -4.65 2.72 16.28
CA ILE A 319 -3.29 3.26 16.31
C ILE A 319 -3.30 4.76 16.06
N VAL A 320 -4.02 5.22 15.06
CA VAL A 320 -4.08 6.65 14.70
C VAL A 320 -4.60 7.50 15.87
N LYS A 321 -5.67 7.06 16.55
CA LYS A 321 -6.22 7.75 17.73
C LYS A 321 -5.25 7.85 18.91
N LYS A 322 -4.16 7.05 18.95
CA LYS A 322 -3.11 7.20 19.98
C LYS A 322 -2.17 8.38 19.71
N PHE A 323 -2.08 8.83 18.46
CA PHE A 323 -1.12 9.88 18.05
C PHE A 323 -1.80 11.19 17.68
N ILE A 324 -2.95 11.11 17.01
CA ILE A 324 -3.66 12.23 16.38
C ILE A 324 -5.02 12.42 17.05
N ASP A 325 -5.29 13.66 17.40
CA ASP A 325 -6.58 14.04 17.97
C ASP A 325 -7.59 14.22 16.83
N CYS A 326 -8.42 13.19 16.65
CA CYS A 326 -9.42 13.15 15.59
C CYS A 326 -10.61 12.26 15.98
N ASN A 327 -11.78 12.64 15.50
CA ASN A 327 -13.01 11.90 15.62
C ASN A 327 -13.19 11.02 14.38
N ILE A 328 -13.15 9.70 14.58
CA ILE A 328 -13.43 8.72 13.52
C ILE A 328 -14.68 7.94 13.92
N THR A 329 -15.72 8.05 13.09
CA THR A 329 -17.04 7.45 13.28
C THR A 329 -17.34 6.49 12.14
N ILE A 330 -17.88 5.31 12.47
CA ILE A 330 -18.29 4.30 11.50
C ILE A 330 -19.81 4.19 11.50
N LYS A 331 -20.45 4.44 10.37
CA LYS A 331 -21.91 4.27 10.16
C LYS A 331 -22.14 3.23 9.07
N GLY A 332 -22.30 1.97 9.49
CA GLY A 332 -22.34 0.84 8.58
C GLY A 332 -21.03 0.69 7.80
N LYS A 333 -21.05 1.08 6.52
CA LYS A 333 -19.90 1.03 5.59
C LYS A 333 -19.25 2.39 5.32
N LEU A 334 -19.82 3.46 5.86
CA LEU A 334 -19.29 4.82 5.78
C LEU A 334 -18.37 5.07 6.96
N ILE A 335 -17.23 5.69 6.68
CA ILE A 335 -16.24 6.11 7.67
C ILE A 335 -16.12 7.62 7.54
N GLU A 336 -16.51 8.33 8.60
CA GLU A 336 -16.41 9.78 8.71
C GLU A 336 -15.22 10.09 9.62
N ILE A 337 -14.33 10.97 9.17
CA ILE A 337 -13.20 11.48 9.92
C ILE A 337 -13.36 12.99 10.06
N LYS A 338 -13.23 13.51 11.26
CA LYS A 338 -13.22 14.94 11.57
C LYS A 338 -12.07 15.24 12.50
N LYS A 339 -11.42 16.38 12.30
CA LYS A 339 -10.48 16.91 13.29
C LYS A 339 -11.20 17.15 14.62
N ALA A 340 -10.52 16.90 15.73
CA ALA A 340 -11.07 17.07 17.07
C ALA A 340 -11.33 18.55 17.41
#